data_AF-A0AA43XK68-F1
#
_entry.id   AF-A0AA43XK68-F1
#
_cell.length_a   1.000
_cell.length_b   1.000
_cell.length_c   1.000
_cell.angle_alpha   90.00
_cell.angle_beta   90.00
_cell.angle_gamma   90.00
#
_symmetry.space_group_name_H-M   'P 1'
#
loop_
_entity.id
_entity.type
_entity.pdbx_description
1 polymer ?
#
loop_
_entity_poly.entity_id
_entity_poly.type
_entity_poly.pdbx_seq_one_letter_code
_entity_poly.pdbx_strand_id
1 'polypeptide(L)'
;MDSREEKIINDIQSDKPHVWLSALKSFSELDQGSNHKGIKYIENKFSDSNADLNKYDLKNKVPNIYKTESQLIRSYLDEDEIASFCYAIIKQTTKSKLKKEAMEDLLYLISSGNYIAKREINKLTESQRQEFTETAFFNKKYRNNPHVNTLLKLRKYIMDIALDDENLLNKWNRLERSEQLKTIYIRLSNNRNMEVLNGLNEGDPIVNSILDLINESPNTQYKSKELDKFKELLNKFVAESATNMEEPINAKYLLPKCFYSSKTKVEYCEGREWKKQDTIYCPRLGSSCPAKEAGDYPIYPNIGRKWHEWSLHEILDIGGYLHSKEDKEFVNGLSGWVNRLNEIRNTLKCSKCGQPLVPDLKYAKNMAKYRRTVFYCKDQCDKNTNIYISHCWCCNKTIDNRVDKVKVNNYYLCRNCGSGERGNYRRDYCPDCGSYAMHFNEDYPKGEKMKCNACEYIIKIPNRCLE
;
A
#
# COMPACT_ATOMS: atom_id res chain seq x y z
N MET A 1 -14.06 43.11 40.65
CA MET A 1 -14.06 42.92 39.19
C MET A 1 -13.88 44.28 38.57
N ASP A 2 -12.97 44.39 37.59
CA ASP A 2 -12.85 45.62 36.81
C ASP A 2 -14.15 45.81 36.00
N SER A 3 -14.61 47.05 35.87
CA SER A 3 -15.75 47.45 35.04
C SER A 3 -15.74 46.87 33.62
N ARG A 4 -14.56 46.52 33.10
CA ARG A 4 -14.38 45.81 31.83
C ARG A 4 -14.75 44.33 31.87
N GLU A 5 -14.42 43.61 32.94
CA GLU A 5 -14.75 42.18 33.10
C GLU A 5 -16.25 41.98 33.28
N GLU A 6 -16.91 42.86 34.03
CA GLU A 6 -18.36 42.81 34.27
C GLU A 6 -19.16 43.09 32.99
N LYS A 7 -18.68 44.01 32.15
CA LYS A 7 -19.27 44.26 30.83
C LYS A 7 -19.15 43.06 29.89
N ILE A 8 -17.99 42.39 29.87
CA ILE A 8 -17.76 41.21 29.03
C ILE A 8 -18.68 40.04 29.45
N ILE A 9 -18.88 39.84 30.75
CA ILE A 9 -19.79 38.81 31.26
C ILE A 9 -21.24 39.09 30.88
N ASN A 10 -21.70 40.33 31.03
CA ASN A 10 -23.06 40.73 30.63
C ASN A 10 -23.27 40.63 29.11
N ASP A 11 -22.24 40.93 28.32
CA ASP A 11 -22.26 40.81 26.86
C ASP A 11 -22.36 39.34 26.40
N ILE A 12 -21.66 38.42 27.06
CA ILE A 12 -21.72 36.97 26.80
C ILE A 12 -23.10 36.39 27.17
N GLN A 13 -23.71 36.87 28.25
CA GLN A 13 -25.03 36.41 28.70
C GLN A 13 -26.19 36.90 27.81
N SER A 14 -25.97 37.88 26.93
CA SER A 14 -27.02 38.49 26.11
C SER A 14 -27.51 37.67 24.91
N ASP A 15 -26.93 36.48 24.68
CA ASP A 15 -27.28 35.47 23.64
C ASP A 15 -27.40 36.00 22.19
N LYS A 16 -26.80 37.17 21.93
CA LYS A 16 -26.78 37.82 20.61
C LYS A 16 -25.44 37.55 19.90
N PRO A 17 -25.43 36.89 18.71
CA PRO A 17 -24.21 36.42 18.05
C PRO A 17 -23.14 37.49 17.74
N HIS A 18 -23.57 38.74 17.49
CA HIS A 18 -22.66 39.84 17.17
C HIS A 18 -21.98 40.43 18.42
N VAL A 19 -22.58 40.24 19.61
CA VAL A 19 -22.04 40.71 20.89
C VAL A 19 -20.92 39.77 21.37
N TRP A 20 -21.07 38.46 21.12
CA TRP A 20 -20.04 37.44 21.37
C TRP A 20 -18.72 37.71 20.64
N LEU A 21 -18.79 38.16 19.38
CA LEU A 21 -17.62 38.49 18.58
C LEU A 21 -16.85 39.69 19.13
N SER A 22 -17.55 40.66 19.72
CA SER A 22 -16.91 41.82 20.36
C SER A 22 -16.28 41.43 21.70
N ALA A 23 -16.96 40.61 22.50
CA ALA A 23 -16.47 40.10 23.77
C ALA A 23 -15.21 39.23 23.61
N LEU A 24 -15.18 38.34 22.61
CA LEU A 24 -14.01 37.51 22.28
C LEU A 24 -12.81 38.34 21.80
N LYS A 25 -13.06 39.44 21.09
CA LYS A 25 -12.00 40.34 20.61
C LYS A 25 -11.37 41.09 21.78
N SER A 26 -12.19 41.62 22.69
CA SER A 26 -11.71 42.25 23.93
C SER A 26 -11.01 41.25 24.87
N PHE A 27 -11.39 39.97 24.85
CA PHE A 27 -10.70 38.91 25.58
C PHE A 27 -9.29 38.64 25.02
N SER A 28 -9.13 38.60 23.69
CA SER A 28 -7.82 38.39 23.06
C SER A 28 -6.82 39.52 23.31
N GLU A 29 -7.33 40.73 23.61
CA GLU A 29 -6.52 41.89 23.96
C GLU A 29 -6.10 41.88 25.43
N LEU A 30 -6.84 41.17 26.30
CA LEU A 30 -6.52 40.99 27.72
C LEU A 30 -5.54 39.82 27.97
N ASP A 31 -5.47 38.83 27.07
CA ASP A 31 -4.67 37.60 27.21
C ASP A 31 -3.18 37.76 26.81
N GLN A 32 -2.68 38.99 26.71
CA GLN A 32 -1.23 39.25 26.57
C GLN A 32 -0.46 39.13 27.89
N GLY A 33 -1.14 38.85 29.00
CA GLY A 33 -0.53 38.57 30.30
C GLY A 33 -0.83 37.13 30.73
N SER A 34 0.21 36.31 30.83
CA SER A 34 0.20 34.91 31.27
C SER A 34 -0.64 34.67 32.53
N ASN A 35 -1.90 34.27 32.39
CA ASN A 35 -2.60 33.49 33.41
C ASN A 35 -3.83 32.77 32.83
N HIS A 36 -3.69 31.46 32.63
CA HIS A 36 -4.70 30.51 32.12
C HIS A 36 -5.88 30.26 33.09
N LYS A 37 -6.55 31.30 33.60
CA LYS A 37 -7.74 31.15 34.45
C LYS A 37 -9.05 31.16 33.66
N GLY A 38 -9.12 31.85 32.53
CA GLY A 38 -10.33 31.92 31.69
C GLY A 38 -10.65 30.62 30.95
N ILE A 39 -9.64 29.96 30.39
CA ILE A 39 -9.80 28.72 29.62
C ILE A 39 -10.28 27.57 30.51
N LYS A 40 -9.68 27.40 31.71
CA LYS A 40 -10.10 26.38 32.69
C LYS A 40 -11.54 26.55 33.20
N TYR A 41 -12.06 27.79 33.26
CA TYR A 41 -13.45 28.03 33.66
C TYR A 41 -14.44 27.65 32.55
N ILE A 42 -14.09 27.85 31.28
CA ILE A 42 -14.90 27.45 30.12
C ILE A 42 -14.91 25.92 29.98
N GLU A 43 -13.76 25.26 30.11
CA GLU A 43 -13.64 23.80 30.06
C GLU A 43 -14.49 23.12 31.15
N ASN A 44 -14.44 23.62 32.39
CA ASN A 44 -15.25 23.09 33.49
C ASN A 44 -16.76 23.32 33.34
N LYS A 45 -17.18 24.31 32.55
CA LYS A 45 -18.61 24.60 32.35
C LYS A 45 -19.23 23.86 31.16
N PHE A 46 -18.41 23.47 30.18
CA PHE A 46 -18.85 22.68 29.03
C PHE A 46 -18.83 21.16 29.27
N SER A 47 -18.09 20.68 30.26
CA SER A 47 -18.13 19.27 30.70
C SER A 47 -19.47 18.87 31.35
N ASP A 48 -20.27 19.84 31.82
CA ASP A 48 -21.52 19.59 32.55
C ASP A 48 -22.81 19.73 31.70
N SER A 49 -22.71 20.01 30.39
CA SER A 49 -23.92 20.18 29.56
C SER A 49 -23.92 19.25 28.34
N ASN A 50 -24.90 18.34 28.29
CA ASN A 50 -25.27 17.52 27.14
C ASN A 50 -25.80 18.39 25.98
N ALA A 51 -24.93 19.20 25.36
CA ALA A 51 -25.29 20.01 24.21
C ALA A 51 -25.08 19.23 22.89
N ASP A 52 -26.17 19.02 22.15
CA ASP A 52 -26.20 18.38 20.84
C ASP A 52 -25.44 19.21 19.80
N LEU A 53 -24.25 18.71 19.42
CA LEU A 53 -23.31 19.38 18.51
C LEU A 53 -23.76 19.38 17.04
N ASN A 54 -24.91 18.78 16.70
CA ASN A 54 -25.41 18.76 15.32
C ASN A 54 -25.99 20.10 14.82
N LYS A 55 -26.00 21.15 15.65
CA LYS A 55 -26.69 22.42 15.32
C LYS A 55 -25.78 23.56 14.83
N TYR A 56 -24.47 23.35 14.66
CA TYR A 56 -23.55 24.44 14.32
C TYR A 56 -22.97 24.33 12.90
N ASP A 57 -23.47 25.17 12.00
CA ASP A 57 -22.86 25.43 10.67
C ASP A 57 -21.56 26.21 10.85
N LEU A 58 -20.44 25.48 10.87
CA LEU A 58 -19.09 26.03 10.94
C LEU A 58 -18.55 26.45 9.55
N LYS A 59 -19.40 26.99 8.68
CA LYS A 59 -18.97 27.88 7.58
C LYS A 59 -18.74 29.29 8.12
N ASN A 60 -17.55 29.52 8.71
CA ASN A 60 -16.67 30.65 8.41
C ASN A 60 -15.73 31.02 9.57
N LYS A 61 -14.43 31.08 9.21
CA LYS A 61 -13.33 31.91 9.75
C LYS A 61 -12.61 31.49 11.05
N VAL A 62 -11.32 31.19 10.89
CA VAL A 62 -10.20 31.70 11.73
C VAL A 62 -8.96 31.89 10.81
N PRO A 63 -8.20 33.01 10.90
CA PRO A 63 -6.88 33.15 10.27
C PRO A 63 -5.69 33.12 11.25
N ASN A 64 -4.52 32.74 10.71
CA ASN A 64 -3.14 32.97 11.16
C ASN A 64 -2.53 32.13 12.30
N ILE A 65 -1.86 31.03 11.92
CA ILE A 65 -0.48 30.68 12.33
C ILE A 65 0.15 29.85 11.18
N TYR A 66 0.91 30.43 10.25
CA TYR A 66 1.65 29.63 9.25
C TYR A 66 2.90 30.34 8.75
N LYS A 67 4.08 29.94 9.27
CA LYS A 67 5.33 30.11 8.51
C LYS A 67 6.33 28.96 8.67
N THR A 68 6.24 28.16 9.73
CA THR A 68 7.23 27.10 10.05
C THR A 68 6.79 25.68 9.65
N GLU A 69 5.50 25.40 9.50
CA GLU A 69 5.02 24.02 9.34
C GLU A 69 5.06 23.46 7.90
N SER A 70 5.27 24.27 6.85
CA SER A 70 5.17 23.74 5.47
C SER A 70 6.30 22.77 5.10
N GLN A 71 7.44 22.81 5.78
CA GLN A 71 8.52 21.82 5.63
C GLN A 71 8.22 20.56 6.45
N LEU A 72 7.63 20.71 7.64
CA LEU A 72 7.08 19.61 8.43
C LEU A 72 5.85 18.98 7.75
N ILE A 73 5.15 19.67 6.85
CA ILE A 73 3.93 19.15 6.24
C ILE A 73 4.25 18.20 5.06
N ARG A 74 5.36 18.42 4.36
CA ARG A 74 5.76 17.55 3.24
C ARG A 74 6.40 16.22 3.64
N SER A 75 6.60 15.97 4.94
CA SER A 75 7.24 14.74 5.44
C SER A 75 6.28 13.64 5.92
N TYR A 76 4.94 13.78 5.77
CA TYR A 76 3.99 12.84 6.41
C TYR A 76 2.77 12.41 5.58
N LEU A 77 2.65 12.84 4.32
CA LEU A 77 1.84 12.14 3.32
C LEU A 77 2.80 11.55 2.31
N ASP A 78 2.57 10.31 1.86
CA ASP A 78 3.30 9.85 0.69
C ASP A 78 2.74 10.61 -0.53
N GLU A 79 3.61 10.90 -1.49
CA GLU A 79 3.25 11.69 -2.67
C GLU A 79 2.12 11.05 -3.50
N ASP A 80 1.91 9.73 -3.36
CA ASP A 80 0.89 8.97 -4.09
C ASP A 80 -0.53 9.19 -3.55
N GLU A 81 -0.66 9.35 -2.23
CA GLU A 81 -1.92 9.69 -1.56
C GLU A 81 -2.41 11.07 -1.99
N ILE A 82 -1.48 12.04 -2.03
CA ILE A 82 -1.77 13.41 -2.48
C ILE A 82 -2.23 13.37 -3.94
N ALA A 83 -1.54 12.61 -4.78
CA ALA A 83 -1.87 12.46 -6.19
C ALA A 83 -3.28 11.89 -6.41
N SER A 84 -3.61 10.80 -5.71
CA SER A 84 -4.91 10.13 -5.84
C SER A 84 -6.07 11.02 -5.37
N PHE A 85 -5.84 11.77 -4.29
CA PHE A 85 -6.82 12.72 -3.77
C PHE A 85 -7.04 13.91 -4.70
N CYS A 86 -5.96 14.49 -5.24
CA CYS A 86 -6.06 15.58 -6.21
C CYS A 86 -6.88 15.14 -7.43
N TYR A 87 -6.65 13.93 -7.94
CA TYR A 87 -7.46 13.37 -9.03
C TYR A 87 -8.94 13.24 -8.67
N ALA A 88 -9.27 12.73 -7.48
CA ALA A 88 -10.65 12.60 -7.02
C ALA A 88 -11.36 13.96 -6.98
N ILE A 89 -10.68 15.01 -6.48
CA ILE A 89 -11.20 16.38 -6.50
C ILE A 89 -11.46 16.84 -7.93
N ILE A 90 -10.48 16.69 -8.83
CA ILE A 90 -10.58 17.15 -10.23
C ILE A 90 -11.78 16.51 -10.94
N LYS A 91 -12.05 15.24 -10.63
CA LYS A 91 -13.15 14.48 -11.23
C LYS A 91 -14.52 14.87 -10.67
N GLN A 92 -14.62 15.14 -9.37
CA GLN A 92 -15.91 15.25 -8.67
C GLN A 92 -16.38 16.69 -8.44
N THR A 93 -15.47 17.67 -8.42
CA THR A 93 -15.85 19.06 -8.09
C THR A 93 -16.20 19.88 -9.33
N THR A 94 -17.31 20.61 -9.26
CA THR A 94 -17.67 21.67 -10.23
C THR A 94 -17.10 23.03 -9.85
N LYS A 95 -16.49 23.16 -8.67
CA LYS A 95 -15.92 24.41 -8.17
C LYS A 95 -14.57 24.68 -8.83
N SER A 96 -14.53 25.62 -9.78
CA SER A 96 -13.35 25.96 -10.59
C SER A 96 -12.09 26.23 -9.76
N LYS A 97 -12.21 26.91 -8.62
CA LYS A 97 -11.07 27.20 -7.72
C LYS A 97 -10.46 25.92 -7.12
N LEU A 98 -11.28 25.04 -6.58
CA LEU A 98 -10.82 23.80 -5.94
C LEU A 98 -10.25 22.82 -6.97
N LYS A 99 -10.88 22.75 -8.15
CA LYS A 99 -10.41 21.96 -9.28
C LYS A 99 -9.02 22.43 -9.72
N LYS A 100 -8.85 23.74 -9.92
CA LYS A 100 -7.57 24.36 -10.28
C LYS A 100 -6.46 24.08 -9.26
N GLU A 101 -6.75 24.24 -7.97
CA GLU A 101 -5.77 23.98 -6.90
C GLU A 101 -5.33 22.51 -6.85
N ALA A 102 -6.25 21.56 -7.01
CA ALA A 102 -5.89 20.14 -7.10
C ALA A 102 -5.07 19.82 -8.37
N MET A 103 -5.29 20.55 -9.46
CA MET A 103 -4.49 20.41 -10.68
C MET A 103 -3.06 20.91 -10.47
N GLU A 104 -2.88 22.01 -9.75
CA GLU A 104 -1.56 22.57 -9.37
C GLU A 104 -0.77 21.63 -8.44
N ASP A 105 -1.41 21.03 -7.45
CA ASP A 105 -0.75 20.03 -6.59
C ASP A 105 -0.37 18.76 -7.36
N LEU A 106 -1.24 18.29 -8.27
CA LEU A 106 -0.94 17.16 -9.15
C LEU A 106 0.22 17.48 -10.10
N LEU A 107 0.32 18.72 -10.60
CA LEU A 107 1.44 19.23 -11.40
C LEU A 107 2.75 19.20 -10.64
N TYR A 108 2.74 19.70 -9.40
CA TYR A 108 3.91 19.68 -8.55
C TYR A 108 4.43 18.25 -8.37
N LEU A 109 3.53 17.30 -8.07
CA LEU A 109 3.88 15.89 -7.93
C LEU A 109 4.39 15.28 -9.24
N ILE A 110 3.81 15.62 -10.39
CA ILE A 110 4.34 15.16 -11.68
C ILE A 110 5.74 15.72 -11.93
N SER A 111 5.99 16.99 -11.59
CA SER A 111 7.29 17.63 -11.74
C SER A 111 8.36 17.06 -10.79
N SER A 112 7.96 16.54 -9.62
CA SER A 112 8.85 15.80 -8.71
C SER A 112 9.08 14.34 -9.12
N GLY A 113 8.45 13.88 -10.22
CA GLY A 113 8.58 12.52 -10.73
C GLY A 113 7.59 11.52 -10.12
N ASN A 114 6.57 11.97 -9.39
CA ASN A 114 5.57 11.09 -8.80
C ASN A 114 4.76 10.37 -9.90
N TYR A 115 4.88 9.04 -9.93
CA TYR A 115 4.26 8.21 -10.95
C TYR A 115 2.74 8.13 -10.82
N ILE A 116 2.21 8.10 -9.59
CA ILE A 116 0.76 8.02 -9.37
C ILE A 116 0.09 9.30 -9.86
N ALA A 117 0.68 10.47 -9.63
CA ALA A 117 0.21 11.73 -10.19
C ALA A 117 0.17 11.70 -11.72
N LYS A 118 1.23 11.17 -12.36
CA LYS A 118 1.28 10.99 -13.81
C LYS A 118 0.28 9.95 -14.32
N ARG A 119 -0.02 8.89 -13.55
CA ARG A 119 -1.04 7.89 -13.89
C ARG A 119 -2.43 8.50 -13.82
N GLU A 120 -2.74 9.19 -12.75
CA GLU A 120 -4.06 9.78 -12.53
C GLU A 120 -4.35 10.89 -13.54
N ILE A 121 -3.35 11.68 -13.97
CA ILE A 121 -3.54 12.68 -15.03
C ILE A 121 -4.00 12.06 -16.36
N ASN A 122 -3.51 10.86 -16.68
CA ASN A 122 -3.86 10.18 -17.93
C ASN A 122 -5.32 9.69 -17.93
N LYS A 123 -5.94 9.62 -16.75
CA LYS A 123 -7.36 9.28 -16.60
C LYS A 123 -8.28 10.52 -16.71
N LEU A 124 -7.73 11.73 -16.85
CA LEU A 124 -8.51 12.93 -17.12
C LEU A 124 -8.99 12.95 -18.57
N THR A 125 -10.15 13.54 -18.81
CA THR A 125 -10.67 13.79 -20.17
C THR A 125 -9.80 14.80 -20.91
N GLU A 126 -9.89 14.84 -22.25
CA GLU A 126 -9.16 15.80 -23.10
C GLU A 126 -9.37 17.26 -22.65
N SER A 127 -10.62 17.63 -22.36
CA SER A 127 -10.99 18.96 -21.85
C SER A 127 -10.37 19.24 -20.47
N GLN A 128 -10.37 18.26 -19.56
CA GLN A 128 -9.71 18.40 -18.26
C GLN A 128 -8.18 18.52 -18.39
N ARG A 129 -7.57 17.86 -19.38
CA ARG A 129 -6.12 17.97 -19.68
C ARG A 129 -5.74 19.32 -20.29
N GLN A 130 -6.61 19.90 -21.12
CA GLN A 130 -6.40 21.26 -21.64
C GLN A 130 -6.45 22.30 -20.52
N GLU A 131 -7.48 22.26 -19.66
CA GLU A 131 -7.59 23.11 -18.47
C GLU A 131 -6.39 22.93 -17.50
N PHE A 132 -5.82 21.71 -17.46
CA PHE A 132 -4.62 21.39 -16.68
C PHE A 132 -3.36 22.06 -17.21
N THR A 133 -3.21 22.06 -18.53
CA THR A 133 -2.04 22.65 -19.21
C THR A 133 -2.04 24.18 -19.07
N GLU A 134 -3.23 24.79 -19.09
CA GLU A 134 -3.41 26.23 -18.84
C GLU A 134 -3.13 26.61 -17.38
N THR A 135 -3.48 25.74 -16.44
CA THR A 135 -3.24 25.93 -15.00
C THR A 135 -1.74 25.78 -14.64
N ALA A 136 -1.01 24.90 -15.33
CA ALA A 136 0.43 24.67 -15.14
C ALA A 136 1.31 25.90 -15.37
N PHE A 137 0.80 26.89 -16.11
CA PHE A 137 1.52 28.11 -16.43
C PHE A 137 1.51 29.15 -15.30
N PHE A 138 0.76 28.93 -14.21
CA PHE A 138 0.56 29.92 -13.14
C PHE A 138 1.07 29.47 -11.75
N ASN A 139 2.37 29.69 -11.54
CA ASN A 139 2.92 30.45 -10.39
C ASN A 139 3.08 29.84 -8.96
N LYS A 140 3.99 30.51 -8.23
CA LYS A 140 4.67 30.19 -6.96
C LYS A 140 4.00 30.77 -5.70
N LYS A 141 2.69 30.62 -5.53
CA LYS A 141 1.95 30.96 -4.29
C LYS A 141 1.10 29.73 -4.02
N TYR A 142 1.11 29.07 -2.85
CA TYR A 142 0.08 29.27 -1.84
C TYR A 142 0.37 28.39 -0.61
N ARG A 143 0.18 28.94 0.59
CA ARG A 143 0.17 28.22 1.89
C ARG A 143 -1.19 28.31 2.61
N ASN A 144 -2.22 28.95 2.03
CA ASN A 144 -3.42 29.39 2.77
C ASN A 144 -4.76 28.84 2.23
N ASN A 145 -4.81 27.61 1.73
CA ASN A 145 -6.01 27.02 1.12
C ASN A 145 -6.94 26.32 2.16
N PRO A 146 -8.26 26.56 2.20
CA PRO A 146 -9.22 25.93 3.12
C PRO A 146 -9.36 24.40 3.01
N HIS A 147 -9.15 23.81 1.83
CA HIS A 147 -9.22 22.35 1.62
C HIS A 147 -7.89 21.68 1.99
N VAL A 148 -6.76 22.35 1.73
CA VAL A 148 -5.48 22.02 2.36
C VAL A 148 -5.63 22.10 3.89
N ASN A 149 -6.31 23.11 4.43
CA ASN A 149 -6.62 23.18 5.86
C ASN A 149 -7.52 22.04 6.35
N THR A 150 -8.41 21.49 5.53
CA THR A 150 -9.25 20.34 5.90
C THR A 150 -8.44 19.04 5.92
N LEU A 151 -7.53 18.85 4.96
CA LEU A 151 -6.56 17.75 4.98
C LEU A 151 -5.56 17.90 6.13
N LEU A 152 -5.09 19.12 6.40
CA LEU A 152 -4.27 19.43 7.57
C LEU A 152 -5.02 19.17 8.87
N LYS A 153 -6.35 19.36 8.92
CA LYS A 153 -7.20 18.99 10.06
C LYS A 153 -7.40 17.48 10.20
N LEU A 154 -7.65 16.75 9.11
CA LEU A 154 -7.78 15.28 9.14
C LEU A 154 -6.45 14.62 9.50
N ARG A 155 -5.35 15.19 8.98
CA ARG A 155 -3.99 14.82 9.34
C ARG A 155 -3.66 15.19 10.77
N LYS A 156 -3.96 16.41 11.21
CA LYS A 156 -3.81 16.80 12.62
C LYS A 156 -4.62 15.84 13.48
N TYR A 157 -5.82 15.44 13.09
CA TYR A 157 -6.61 14.45 13.81
C TYR A 157 -5.93 13.07 13.89
N ILE A 158 -5.43 12.51 12.79
CA ILE A 158 -4.70 11.21 12.81
C ILE A 158 -3.39 11.33 13.60
N MET A 159 -2.66 12.44 13.46
CA MET A 159 -1.42 12.69 14.19
C MET A 159 -1.70 12.95 15.68
N ASP A 160 -2.73 13.70 16.01
CA ASP A 160 -3.18 13.94 17.38
C ASP A 160 -3.54 12.58 17.99
N ILE A 161 -4.34 11.73 17.32
CA ILE A 161 -4.62 10.36 17.79
C ILE A 161 -3.34 9.54 17.94
N ALA A 162 -2.46 9.55 16.95
CA ALA A 162 -1.24 8.74 16.99
C ALA A 162 -0.23 9.24 18.03
N LEU A 163 -0.28 10.51 18.43
CA LEU A 163 0.69 11.15 19.30
C LEU A 163 0.14 11.47 20.71
N ASP A 164 -1.17 11.36 20.92
CA ASP A 164 -1.88 11.53 22.17
C ASP A 164 -2.39 10.16 22.65
N ASP A 165 -1.92 9.75 23.82
CA ASP A 165 -2.19 8.42 24.37
C ASP A 165 -3.65 8.19 24.73
N GLU A 166 -4.34 9.20 25.27
CA GLU A 166 -5.74 9.10 25.67
C GLU A 166 -6.65 9.03 24.43
N ASN A 167 -6.36 9.85 23.42
CA ASN A 167 -7.06 9.79 22.16
C ASN A 167 -6.84 8.45 21.43
N LEU A 168 -5.63 7.90 21.49
CA LEU A 168 -5.33 6.62 20.86
C LEU A 168 -6.18 5.50 21.46
N LEU A 169 -6.17 5.33 22.78
CA LEU A 169 -6.90 4.28 23.48
C LEU A 169 -8.40 4.33 23.16
N ASN A 170 -8.98 5.54 23.12
CA ASN A 170 -10.41 5.74 22.88
C ASN A 170 -10.85 5.52 21.42
N LYS A 171 -9.94 5.66 20.46
CA LYS A 171 -10.27 5.65 19.01
C LYS A 171 -9.66 4.48 18.25
N TRP A 172 -8.77 3.71 18.86
CA TRP A 172 -8.03 2.62 18.23
C TRP A 172 -8.91 1.67 17.40
N ASN A 173 -9.98 1.16 18.01
CA ASN A 173 -10.90 0.21 17.37
C ASN A 173 -11.80 0.82 16.28
N ARG A 174 -11.70 2.13 16.05
CA ARG A 174 -12.39 2.82 14.95
C ARG A 174 -11.48 3.03 13.73
N LEU A 175 -10.17 2.81 13.90
CA LEU A 175 -9.20 2.92 12.82
C LEU A 175 -9.28 1.68 11.93
N GLU A 176 -9.11 1.86 10.63
CA GLU A 176 -8.88 0.73 9.74
C GLU A 176 -7.50 0.12 10.00
N ARG A 177 -7.30 -1.16 9.64
CA ARG A 177 -6.00 -1.85 9.77
C ARG A 177 -4.82 -1.01 9.26
N SER A 178 -4.98 -0.37 8.10
CA SER A 178 -3.89 0.43 7.51
C SER A 178 -3.53 1.66 8.35
N GLU A 179 -4.50 2.25 9.04
CA GLU A 179 -4.33 3.39 9.94
C GLU A 179 -3.73 2.94 11.29
N GLN A 180 -4.15 1.78 11.80
CA GLN A 180 -3.56 1.14 12.98
C GLN A 180 -2.07 0.84 12.76
N LEU A 181 -1.73 0.18 11.65
CA LEU A 181 -0.33 -0.09 11.26
C LEU A 181 0.47 1.21 11.12
N LYS A 182 -0.08 2.20 10.43
CA LYS A 182 0.53 3.53 10.30
C LYS A 182 0.83 4.16 11.67
N THR A 183 -0.10 4.02 12.62
CA THR A 183 0.06 4.56 13.98
C THR A 183 1.18 3.87 14.74
N ILE A 184 1.28 2.53 14.62
CA ILE A 184 2.39 1.75 15.17
C ILE A 184 3.73 2.25 14.61
N TYR A 185 3.84 2.40 13.28
CA TYR A 185 5.06 2.92 12.64
C TYR A 185 5.44 4.33 13.09
N ILE A 186 4.46 5.23 13.21
CA ILE A 186 4.69 6.59 13.71
C ILE A 186 5.22 6.53 15.15
N ARG A 187 4.66 5.70 16.03
CA ARG A 187 5.12 5.62 17.42
C ARG A 187 6.51 5.02 17.55
N LEU A 188 6.76 3.91 16.88
CA LEU A 188 8.07 3.25 16.85
C LEU A 188 9.17 4.19 16.34
N SER A 189 8.93 4.86 15.20
CA SER A 189 9.92 5.77 14.60
C SER A 189 10.24 7.00 15.44
N ASN A 190 9.33 7.43 16.32
CA ASN A 190 9.55 8.54 17.23
C ASN A 190 10.06 8.11 18.62
N ASN A 191 10.33 6.81 18.83
CA ASN A 191 10.74 6.24 20.11
C ASN A 191 9.84 6.68 21.28
N ARG A 192 8.52 6.70 21.04
CA ARG A 192 7.52 7.16 22.02
C ARG A 192 7.06 6.03 22.94
N ASN A 193 6.37 6.40 24.02
CA ASN A 193 5.94 5.48 25.07
C ASN A 193 5.23 4.25 24.49
N MET A 194 5.93 3.12 24.51
CA MET A 194 5.45 1.83 24.01
C MET A 194 4.42 1.21 24.93
N GLU A 195 4.36 1.61 26.20
CA GLU A 195 3.39 1.09 27.19
C GLU A 195 1.94 1.26 26.74
N VAL A 196 1.66 2.34 26.00
CA VAL A 196 0.30 2.62 25.52
C VAL A 196 -0.11 1.62 24.45
N LEU A 197 0.83 1.16 23.62
CA LEU A 197 0.55 0.10 22.64
C LEU A 197 0.23 -1.23 23.34
N ASN A 198 0.82 -1.50 24.50
CA ASN A 198 0.53 -2.70 25.31
C ASN A 198 -0.88 -2.68 25.90
N GLY A 199 -1.46 -1.49 26.10
CA GLY A 199 -2.80 -1.32 26.65
C GLY A 199 -3.93 -1.34 25.60
N LEU A 200 -3.61 -1.48 24.32
CA LEU A 200 -4.62 -1.49 23.25
C LEU A 200 -5.38 -2.82 23.23
N ASN A 201 -6.71 -2.74 23.25
CA ASN A 201 -7.57 -3.88 23.00
C ASN A 201 -7.78 -4.03 21.48
N GLU A 202 -6.89 -4.77 20.81
CA GLU A 202 -6.90 -4.97 19.36
C GLU A 202 -7.74 -6.18 18.94
N GLY A 203 -8.68 -5.96 18.02
CA GLY A 203 -9.52 -7.03 17.44
C GLY A 203 -8.98 -7.61 16.13
N ASP A 204 -8.13 -6.87 15.41
CA ASP A 204 -7.52 -7.32 14.17
C ASP A 204 -6.36 -8.29 14.45
N PRO A 205 -6.44 -9.57 13.99
CA PRO A 205 -5.42 -10.56 14.32
C PRO A 205 -4.01 -10.17 13.87
N ILE A 206 -3.87 -9.50 12.72
CA ILE A 206 -2.56 -9.15 12.16
C ILE A 206 -1.93 -8.03 12.98
N VAL A 207 -2.73 -7.02 13.30
CA VAL A 207 -2.26 -5.90 14.13
C VAL A 207 -1.94 -6.38 15.53
N ASN A 208 -2.77 -7.25 16.11
CA ASN A 208 -2.50 -7.82 17.43
C ASN A 208 -1.19 -8.60 17.43
N SER A 209 -0.96 -9.48 16.45
CA SER A 209 0.31 -10.20 16.37
C SER A 209 1.52 -9.29 16.14
N ILE A 210 1.36 -8.14 15.48
CA ILE A 210 2.44 -7.14 15.37
C ILE A 210 2.73 -6.50 16.73
N LEU A 211 1.69 -6.13 17.47
CA LEU A 211 1.83 -5.61 18.84
C LEU A 211 2.51 -6.65 19.74
N ASP A 212 2.10 -7.92 19.66
CA ASP A 212 2.73 -9.03 20.39
C ASP A 212 4.23 -9.11 20.07
N LEU A 213 4.60 -9.10 18.77
CA LEU A 213 6.01 -9.13 18.35
C LEU A 213 6.82 -7.97 18.93
N ILE A 214 6.24 -6.78 18.99
CA ILE A 214 6.90 -5.57 19.52
C ILE A 214 7.07 -5.65 21.04
N ASN A 215 6.09 -6.23 21.75
CA ASN A 215 6.02 -6.21 23.21
C ASN A 215 6.79 -7.35 23.87
N GLU A 216 7.09 -8.41 23.12
CA GLU A 216 7.80 -9.55 23.66
C GLU A 216 9.26 -9.25 24.02
N SER A 217 9.62 -9.64 25.25
CA SER A 217 10.97 -9.54 25.80
C SER A 217 11.97 -10.38 24.98
N PRO A 218 13.24 -9.95 24.82
CA PRO A 218 14.25 -10.56 23.95
C PRO A 218 14.74 -11.99 24.30
N ASN A 219 13.94 -12.84 24.93
CA ASN A 219 14.29 -14.24 25.12
C ASN A 219 14.27 -15.00 23.78
N THR A 220 15.41 -15.53 23.35
CA THR A 220 15.69 -16.02 21.99
C THR A 220 14.85 -17.22 21.58
N GLN A 221 14.47 -18.10 22.51
CA GLN A 221 13.68 -19.30 22.17
C GLN A 221 12.21 -18.96 21.88
N TYR A 222 11.59 -18.10 22.69
CA TYR A 222 10.19 -17.70 22.50
C TYR A 222 10.03 -16.99 21.16
N LYS A 223 10.88 -15.99 20.87
CA LYS A 223 10.88 -15.23 19.61
C LYS A 223 10.67 -16.04 18.32
N SER A 224 11.25 -17.24 18.22
CA SER A 224 11.07 -18.11 17.05
C SER A 224 9.62 -18.57 16.86
N LYS A 225 8.95 -18.94 17.94
CA LYS A 225 7.58 -19.47 17.92
C LYS A 225 6.56 -18.39 17.59
N GLU A 226 6.70 -17.20 18.14
CA GLU A 226 5.80 -16.09 17.85
C GLU A 226 5.98 -15.54 16.44
N LEU A 227 7.23 -15.46 15.96
CA LEU A 227 7.48 -15.15 14.56
C LEU A 227 6.83 -16.18 13.63
N ASP A 228 6.91 -17.47 13.94
CA ASP A 228 6.31 -18.52 13.12
C ASP A 228 4.77 -18.46 13.12
N LYS A 229 4.15 -18.22 14.29
CA LYS A 229 2.70 -17.95 14.38
C LYS A 229 2.30 -16.75 13.52
N PHE A 230 3.06 -15.66 13.59
CA PHE A 230 2.82 -14.46 12.79
C PHE A 230 2.96 -14.72 11.29
N LYS A 231 4.02 -15.45 10.88
CA LYS A 231 4.23 -15.87 9.50
C LYS A 231 3.06 -16.72 9.00
N GLU A 232 2.56 -17.67 9.80
CA GLU A 232 1.40 -18.50 9.46
C GLU A 232 0.14 -17.63 9.27
N LEU A 233 -0.12 -16.72 10.21
CA LEU A 233 -1.25 -15.79 10.17
C LEU A 233 -1.22 -14.92 8.90
N LEU A 234 -0.08 -14.31 8.56
CA LEU A 234 0.07 -13.51 7.35
C LEU A 234 -0.13 -14.33 6.07
N ASN A 235 0.42 -15.54 6.02
CA ASN A 235 0.22 -16.43 4.88
C ASN A 235 -1.25 -16.83 4.72
N LYS A 236 -1.97 -17.03 5.83
CA LYS A 236 -3.41 -17.30 5.84
C LYS A 236 -4.19 -16.07 5.35
N PHE A 237 -3.93 -14.90 5.92
CA PHE A 237 -4.55 -13.64 5.50
C PHE A 237 -4.39 -13.37 4.00
N VAL A 238 -3.18 -13.49 3.48
CA VAL A 238 -2.91 -13.25 2.04
C VAL A 238 -3.66 -14.27 1.18
N ALA A 239 -3.73 -15.53 1.60
CA ALA A 239 -4.46 -16.56 0.87
C ALA A 239 -5.98 -16.31 0.86
N GLU A 240 -6.56 -15.94 2.00
CA GLU A 240 -7.98 -15.61 2.13
C GLU A 240 -8.34 -14.33 1.36
N SER A 241 -7.46 -13.33 1.39
CA SER A 241 -7.62 -12.09 0.61
C SER A 241 -7.58 -12.36 -0.89
N ALA A 242 -6.72 -13.28 -1.34
CA ALA A 242 -6.67 -13.68 -2.74
C ALA A 242 -7.93 -14.39 -3.21
N THR A 243 -8.55 -15.20 -2.34
CA THR A 243 -9.81 -15.86 -2.66
C THR A 243 -10.96 -14.87 -2.70
N ASN A 244 -11.06 -13.95 -1.77
CA ASN A 244 -12.33 -13.23 -1.56
C ASN A 244 -12.51 -11.95 -2.39
N MET A 245 -11.57 -11.55 -3.24
CA MET A 245 -11.54 -10.17 -3.74
C MET A 245 -11.66 -10.01 -5.27
N GLU A 246 -12.46 -9.03 -5.67
CA GLU A 246 -12.43 -8.40 -6.99
C GLU A 246 -11.21 -7.46 -7.12
N GLU A 247 -10.76 -6.88 -6.02
CA GLU A 247 -9.70 -5.86 -5.97
C GLU A 247 -8.30 -6.42 -5.60
N PRO A 248 -7.21 -5.73 -6.02
CA PRO A 248 -5.84 -5.97 -5.56
C PRO A 248 -5.72 -6.14 -4.04
N ILE A 249 -4.95 -7.16 -3.62
CA ILE A 249 -4.55 -7.30 -2.23
C ILE A 249 -3.68 -6.09 -1.90
N ASN A 250 -4.21 -5.23 -1.04
CA ASN A 250 -3.49 -4.08 -0.51
C ASN A 250 -2.75 -4.50 0.76
N ALA A 251 -1.43 -4.60 0.63
CA ALA A 251 -0.51 -4.89 1.73
C ALA A 251 0.38 -3.68 2.04
N LYS A 252 -0.13 -2.46 1.81
CA LYS A 252 0.53 -1.22 2.20
C LYS A 252 0.90 -1.27 3.68
N TYR A 253 2.09 -0.75 4.00
CA TYR A 253 2.73 -0.80 5.32
C TYR A 253 3.18 -2.18 5.79
N LEU A 254 2.60 -3.28 5.31
CA LEU A 254 3.14 -4.62 5.62
C LEU A 254 4.36 -4.93 4.73
N LEU A 255 4.29 -4.60 3.45
CA LEU A 255 5.29 -4.98 2.47
C LEU A 255 6.05 -3.78 1.90
N PRO A 256 7.36 -3.91 1.64
CA PRO A 256 8.16 -2.84 1.07
C PRO A 256 7.70 -2.52 -0.35
N LYS A 257 7.48 -1.23 -0.66
CA LYS A 257 7.16 -0.78 -2.03
C LYS A 257 8.32 -1.06 -2.99
N CYS A 258 8.01 -1.39 -4.24
CA CYS A 258 9.02 -1.50 -5.29
C CYS A 258 9.35 -0.11 -5.88
N PHE A 259 10.62 0.30 -5.83
CA PHE A 259 11.08 1.56 -6.46
C PHE A 259 10.83 1.62 -7.98
N TYR A 260 10.70 0.46 -8.64
CA TYR A 260 10.48 0.36 -10.08
C TYR A 260 9.07 -0.13 -10.41
N SER A 261 8.10 0.11 -9.53
CA SER A 261 6.70 -0.30 -9.74
C SER A 261 6.14 0.19 -11.07
N SER A 262 6.48 1.43 -11.44
CA SER A 262 6.11 2.06 -12.72
C SER A 262 6.63 1.32 -13.96
N LYS A 263 7.80 0.69 -13.88
CA LYS A 263 8.43 -0.04 -14.99
C LYS A 263 8.06 -1.52 -15.01
N THR A 264 7.89 -2.12 -13.84
CA THR A 264 7.75 -3.58 -13.70
C THR A 264 6.30 -4.05 -13.54
N LYS A 265 5.36 -3.12 -13.28
CA LYS A 265 3.97 -3.42 -12.88
C LYS A 265 3.87 -4.23 -11.59
N VAL A 266 4.89 -4.13 -10.74
CA VAL A 266 5.02 -4.87 -9.48
C VAL A 266 4.92 -3.87 -8.34
N GLU A 267 4.01 -4.09 -7.41
CA GLU A 267 3.74 -3.11 -6.35
C GLU A 267 4.75 -3.23 -5.20
N TYR A 268 5.03 -4.46 -4.77
CA TYR A 268 5.90 -4.75 -3.63
C TYR A 268 7.27 -5.30 -4.06
N CYS A 269 8.33 -4.98 -3.34
CA CYS A 269 9.69 -5.40 -3.71
C CYS A 269 9.90 -6.90 -3.52
N GLU A 270 10.35 -7.59 -4.59
CA GLU A 270 10.67 -9.02 -4.59
C GLU A 270 12.18 -9.31 -4.62
N GLY A 271 13.01 -8.27 -4.39
CA GLY A 271 14.47 -8.38 -4.47
C GLY A 271 15.03 -9.42 -3.51
N ARG A 272 16.14 -10.05 -3.87
CA ARG A 272 16.82 -11.06 -3.05
C ARG A 272 18.32 -10.86 -3.09
N GLU A 273 19.01 -11.20 -2.02
CA GLU A 273 20.47 -11.27 -2.03
C GLU A 273 20.98 -12.26 -3.08
N TRP A 274 22.03 -11.90 -3.80
CA TRP A 274 22.56 -12.69 -4.89
C TRP A 274 24.07 -12.87 -4.83
N LYS A 275 24.54 -14.12 -4.65
CA LYS A 275 25.91 -14.68 -4.80
C LYS A 275 27.09 -13.92 -4.16
N LYS A 276 27.22 -12.62 -4.33
CA LYS A 276 28.16 -11.72 -3.65
C LYS A 276 27.35 -10.80 -2.74
N GLN A 277 27.87 -10.57 -1.52
CA GLN A 277 27.40 -9.52 -0.64
C GLN A 277 27.32 -8.22 -1.48
N ASP A 278 26.23 -7.46 -1.35
CA ASP A 278 25.96 -6.19 -2.05
C ASP A 278 25.39 -6.24 -3.47
N THR A 279 24.98 -7.40 -3.98
CA THR A 279 24.12 -7.44 -5.17
C THR A 279 22.75 -8.02 -4.87
N ILE A 280 21.72 -7.26 -5.22
CA ILE A 280 20.33 -7.69 -5.12
C ILE A 280 19.84 -8.13 -6.48
N TYR A 281 19.41 -9.38 -6.61
CA TYR A 281 18.74 -9.89 -7.79
C TYR A 281 17.25 -9.53 -7.75
N CYS A 282 16.72 -8.99 -8.84
CA CYS A 282 15.30 -8.75 -9.01
C CYS A 282 14.70 -9.85 -9.90
N PRO A 283 13.85 -10.76 -9.36
CA PRO A 283 13.22 -11.83 -10.13
C PRO A 283 12.37 -11.34 -11.31
N ARG A 284 11.92 -10.08 -11.26
CA ARG A 284 11.09 -9.44 -12.27
C ARG A 284 11.89 -8.87 -13.43
N LEU A 285 13.06 -8.31 -13.15
CA LEU A 285 13.98 -7.85 -14.18
C LEU A 285 14.82 -9.01 -14.75
N GLY A 286 14.94 -10.11 -14.01
CA GLY A 286 15.82 -11.22 -14.40
C GLY A 286 17.31 -10.88 -14.25
N SER A 287 17.63 -9.77 -13.60
CA SER A 287 18.97 -9.20 -13.47
C SER A 287 19.14 -8.53 -12.10
N SER A 288 20.30 -7.92 -11.85
CA SER A 288 20.53 -7.11 -10.65
C SER A 288 19.58 -5.92 -10.58
N CYS A 289 19.05 -5.64 -9.40
CA CYS A 289 18.24 -4.47 -9.13
C CYS A 289 19.11 -3.20 -9.27
N PRO A 290 18.69 -2.20 -10.08
CA PRO A 290 19.47 -0.98 -10.27
C PRO A 290 19.47 -0.05 -9.05
N ALA A 291 18.73 -0.38 -7.98
CA ALA A 291 18.71 0.37 -6.72
C ALA A 291 20.06 0.36 -5.96
N LYS A 292 21.12 -0.22 -6.55
CA LYS A 292 22.46 -0.35 -5.99
C LYS A 292 23.15 0.98 -5.69
N GLU A 293 22.83 2.03 -6.44
CA GLU A 293 23.57 3.30 -6.36
C GLU A 293 23.35 4.06 -5.05
N ALA A 294 22.31 3.74 -4.26
CA ALA A 294 22.00 4.42 -3.01
C ALA A 294 22.30 3.60 -1.74
N GLY A 295 22.67 2.32 -1.85
CA GLY A 295 22.80 1.40 -0.69
C GLY A 295 21.48 1.10 0.03
N ASP A 296 20.39 1.77 -0.36
CA ASP A 296 19.12 1.77 0.33
C ASP A 296 18.14 0.78 -0.30
N TYR A 297 18.44 -0.52 -0.22
CA TYR A 297 17.54 -1.53 -0.77
C TYR A 297 16.31 -1.72 0.14
N PRO A 298 15.09 -1.79 -0.41
CA PRO A 298 13.87 -1.97 0.37
C PRO A 298 13.68 -3.45 0.76
N ILE A 299 14.78 -4.20 0.82
CA ILE A 299 14.82 -5.60 1.23
C ILE A 299 15.47 -5.75 2.62
N TYR A 300 16.04 -4.67 3.13
CA TYR A 300 16.66 -4.59 4.43
C TYR A 300 15.91 -3.57 5.28
N PRO A 301 15.84 -3.80 6.61
CA PRO A 301 15.35 -2.79 7.52
C PRO A 301 16.22 -1.55 7.45
N ASN A 302 15.60 -0.38 7.42
CA ASN A 302 16.29 0.88 7.59
C ASN A 302 15.46 1.81 8.47
N ILE A 303 15.71 1.74 9.79
CA ILE A 303 15.06 2.59 10.80
C ILE A 303 15.41 4.08 10.65
N GLY A 304 16.40 4.43 9.83
CA GLY A 304 16.71 5.81 9.47
C GLY A 304 15.78 6.41 8.41
N ARG A 305 14.98 5.58 7.72
CA ARG A 305 13.96 6.04 6.76
C ARG A 305 12.79 6.71 7.47
N LYS A 306 11.98 7.45 6.71
CA LYS A 306 10.73 7.98 7.25
C LYS A 306 9.76 6.84 7.49
N TRP A 307 8.94 6.94 8.54
CA TRP A 307 7.98 5.90 8.93
C TRP A 307 7.04 5.45 7.81
N HIS A 308 6.71 6.33 6.85
CA HIS A 308 5.83 5.98 5.72
C HIS A 308 6.51 5.13 4.65
N GLU A 309 7.83 4.94 4.76
CA GLU A 309 8.66 4.07 3.94
C GLU A 309 8.98 2.74 4.66
N TRP A 310 8.61 2.64 5.95
CA TRP A 310 8.79 1.41 6.71
C TRP A 310 7.80 0.33 6.25
N SER A 311 8.19 -0.90 6.54
CA SER A 311 7.49 -2.13 6.25
C SER A 311 7.61 -3.09 7.44
N LEU A 312 7.21 -4.35 7.27
CA LEU A 312 7.47 -5.36 8.29
C LEU A 312 8.96 -5.56 8.59
N HIS A 313 9.86 -5.20 7.68
CA HIS A 313 11.30 -5.30 7.94
C HIS A 313 11.70 -4.53 9.20
N GLU A 314 11.27 -3.28 9.31
CA GLU A 314 11.63 -2.42 10.44
C GLU A 314 11.03 -2.93 11.76
N ILE A 315 9.80 -3.46 11.74
CA ILE A 315 9.19 -4.07 12.94
C ILE A 315 9.97 -5.31 13.37
N LEU A 316 10.30 -6.19 12.43
CA LEU A 316 11.03 -7.42 12.72
C LEU A 316 12.46 -7.12 13.19
N ASP A 317 13.09 -6.05 12.69
CA ASP A 317 14.41 -5.60 13.13
C ASP A 317 14.39 -5.02 14.53
N ILE A 318 13.44 -4.12 14.82
CA ILE A 318 13.24 -3.53 16.16
C ILE A 318 12.94 -4.62 17.19
N GLY A 319 12.07 -5.58 16.84
CA GLY A 319 11.78 -6.73 17.68
C GLY A 319 12.94 -7.73 17.76
N GLY A 320 13.97 -7.58 16.93
CA GLY A 320 15.12 -8.48 16.88
C GLY A 320 14.73 -9.90 16.49
N TYR A 321 14.04 -10.06 15.35
CA TYR A 321 13.59 -11.32 14.77
C TYR A 321 14.36 -11.73 13.51
N LEU A 322 15.19 -10.84 12.95
CA LEU A 322 15.91 -11.06 11.68
C LEU A 322 17.24 -11.80 11.85
N HIS A 323 17.21 -12.96 12.51
CA HIS A 323 18.43 -13.73 12.85
C HIS A 323 18.89 -14.65 11.73
N SER A 324 17.96 -15.32 11.05
CA SER A 324 18.30 -16.26 9.98
C SER A 324 18.15 -15.62 8.60
N LYS A 325 18.74 -16.28 7.59
CA LYS A 325 18.50 -15.92 6.19
C LYS A 325 17.02 -16.05 5.81
N GLU A 326 16.34 -17.07 6.34
CA GLU A 326 14.92 -17.31 6.09
C GLU A 326 14.05 -16.17 6.63
N ASP A 327 14.36 -15.65 7.81
CA ASP A 327 13.64 -14.52 8.41
C ASP A 327 13.82 -13.24 7.58
N LYS A 328 15.05 -12.98 7.13
CA LYS A 328 15.37 -11.85 6.25
C LYS A 328 14.66 -11.95 4.90
N GLU A 329 14.51 -13.16 4.37
CA GLU A 329 13.82 -13.39 3.09
C GLU A 329 12.30 -13.48 3.24
N PHE A 330 11.74 -13.57 4.46
CA PHE A 330 10.31 -13.78 4.67
C PHE A 330 9.46 -12.66 4.07
N VAL A 331 9.75 -11.40 4.40
CA VAL A 331 8.97 -10.23 3.95
C VAL A 331 9.02 -10.12 2.42
N ASN A 332 10.20 -10.28 1.81
CA ASN A 332 10.36 -10.25 0.35
C ASN A 332 9.71 -11.44 -0.35
N GLY A 333 9.74 -12.61 0.29
CA GLY A 333 9.01 -13.79 -0.17
C GLY A 333 7.50 -13.56 -0.17
N LEU A 334 6.98 -12.89 0.87
CA LEU A 334 5.59 -12.50 0.98
C LEU A 334 5.21 -11.43 -0.07
N SER A 335 6.09 -10.45 -0.32
CA SER A 335 5.93 -9.49 -1.44
C SER A 335 5.77 -10.18 -2.78
N GLY A 336 6.67 -11.13 -3.09
CA GLY A 336 6.56 -11.93 -4.30
C GLY A 336 5.26 -12.71 -4.38
N TRP A 337 4.78 -13.22 -3.25
CA TRP A 337 3.52 -13.94 -3.19
C TRP A 337 2.30 -13.04 -3.44
N VAL A 338 2.22 -11.88 -2.79
CA VAL A 338 1.13 -10.91 -2.97
C VAL A 338 1.09 -10.39 -4.41
N ASN A 339 2.22 -9.95 -4.97
CA ASN A 339 2.29 -9.50 -6.37
C ASN A 339 1.82 -10.60 -7.32
N ARG A 340 2.26 -11.84 -7.09
CA ARG A 340 1.90 -12.99 -7.93
C ARG A 340 0.40 -13.24 -7.88
N LEU A 341 -0.20 -13.26 -6.68
CA LEU A 341 -1.65 -13.43 -6.50
C LEU A 341 -2.44 -12.32 -7.19
N ASN A 342 -1.99 -11.07 -7.08
CA ASN A 342 -2.58 -9.94 -7.79
C ASN A 342 -2.56 -10.13 -9.32
N GLU A 343 -1.49 -10.70 -9.88
CA GLU A 343 -1.40 -10.98 -11.32
C GLU A 343 -2.31 -12.11 -11.81
N ILE A 344 -2.49 -13.17 -11.01
CA ILE A 344 -3.32 -14.33 -11.39
C ILE A 344 -4.71 -14.32 -10.80
N ARG A 345 -5.14 -13.24 -10.11
CA ARG A 345 -6.47 -13.15 -9.49
C ARG A 345 -7.59 -13.62 -10.43
N ASN A 346 -7.59 -13.16 -11.67
CA ASN A 346 -8.62 -13.54 -12.65
C ASN A 346 -8.57 -15.03 -13.00
N THR A 347 -7.37 -15.62 -13.01
CA THR A 347 -7.16 -17.06 -13.21
C THR A 347 -7.51 -17.87 -11.95
N LEU A 348 -7.47 -17.28 -10.75
CA LEU A 348 -7.82 -17.94 -9.49
C LEU A 348 -9.34 -18.12 -9.28
N LYS A 349 -10.15 -18.01 -10.34
CA LYS A 349 -11.57 -18.33 -10.32
C LYS A 349 -11.82 -19.65 -11.03
N CYS A 350 -12.73 -20.47 -10.51
CA CYS A 350 -13.18 -21.68 -11.17
C CYS A 350 -13.82 -21.31 -12.52
N SER A 351 -13.42 -21.99 -13.59
CA SER A 351 -13.96 -21.74 -14.93
C SER A 351 -15.43 -22.16 -15.08
N LYS A 352 -15.95 -22.97 -14.16
CA LYS A 352 -17.34 -23.46 -14.17
C LYS A 352 -18.27 -22.60 -13.33
N CYS A 353 -17.99 -22.45 -12.03
CA CYS A 353 -18.86 -21.71 -11.12
C CYS A 353 -18.43 -20.26 -10.85
N GLY A 354 -17.28 -19.83 -11.37
CA GLY A 354 -16.72 -18.50 -11.11
C GLY A 354 -16.19 -18.29 -9.69
N GLN A 355 -16.42 -19.25 -8.77
CA GLN A 355 -15.99 -19.13 -7.38
C GLN A 355 -14.47 -19.17 -7.25
N PRO A 356 -13.91 -18.47 -6.26
CA PRO A 356 -12.48 -18.48 -6.01
C PRO A 356 -11.93 -19.89 -5.73
N LEU A 357 -10.74 -20.17 -6.26
CA LEU A 357 -10.03 -21.43 -6.02
C LEU A 357 -9.28 -21.38 -4.69
N VAL A 358 -9.40 -22.44 -3.92
CA VAL A 358 -8.71 -22.58 -2.63
C VAL A 358 -7.33 -23.18 -2.88
N PRO A 359 -6.25 -22.58 -2.35
CA PRO A 359 -4.92 -23.16 -2.48
C PRO A 359 -4.81 -24.46 -1.68
N ASP A 360 -4.19 -25.49 -2.27
CA ASP A 360 -3.81 -26.70 -1.54
C ASP A 360 -2.51 -26.46 -0.77
N LEU A 361 -2.64 -26.38 0.55
CA LEU A 361 -1.53 -26.11 1.47
C LEU A 361 -0.52 -27.26 1.52
N LYS A 362 -0.89 -28.49 1.12
CA LYS A 362 0.00 -29.65 1.15
C LYS A 362 1.12 -29.56 0.11
N TYR A 363 0.88 -28.84 -0.99
CA TYR A 363 1.83 -28.74 -2.11
C TYR A 363 2.76 -27.53 -2.02
N ALA A 364 2.80 -26.84 -0.87
CA ALA A 364 3.71 -25.73 -0.65
C ALA A 364 5.15 -26.22 -0.42
N LYS A 365 5.93 -26.37 -1.51
CA LYS A 365 7.37 -26.70 -1.41
C LYS A 365 8.20 -25.43 -1.25
N ASN A 366 9.14 -25.44 -0.30
CA ASN A 366 10.04 -24.33 0.07
C ASN A 366 10.96 -23.79 -1.05
N MET A 367 10.96 -24.37 -2.26
CA MET A 367 11.91 -24.01 -3.33
C MET A 367 11.28 -23.60 -4.66
N ALA A 368 9.96 -23.61 -4.82
CA ALA A 368 9.36 -23.13 -6.08
C ALA A 368 9.30 -21.59 -6.09
N LYS A 369 9.33 -20.97 -7.28
CA LYS A 369 9.01 -19.53 -7.46
C LYS A 369 7.63 -19.18 -6.84
N TYR A 370 6.81 -20.21 -6.69
CA TYR A 370 5.54 -20.26 -5.99
C TYR A 370 5.70 -20.91 -4.62
N ARG A 371 5.19 -20.28 -3.57
CA ARG A 371 4.89 -21.03 -2.35
C ARG A 371 3.70 -21.97 -2.56
N ARG A 372 2.81 -21.70 -3.54
CA ARG A 372 1.61 -22.53 -3.82
C ARG A 372 1.29 -22.54 -5.32
N THR A 373 1.26 -23.71 -5.94
CA THR A 373 0.94 -23.89 -7.37
C THR A 373 -0.32 -24.71 -7.61
N VAL A 374 -0.85 -25.34 -6.56
CA VAL A 374 -1.97 -26.26 -6.66
C VAL A 374 -3.17 -25.64 -5.97
N PHE A 375 -4.30 -25.67 -6.65
CA PHE A 375 -5.56 -25.10 -6.19
C PHE A 375 -6.70 -26.07 -6.48
N TYR A 376 -7.81 -25.92 -5.77
CA TYR A 376 -9.02 -26.71 -6.00
C TYR A 376 -10.28 -25.83 -5.84
N CYS A 377 -11.36 -26.24 -6.49
CA CYS A 377 -12.66 -25.59 -6.34
C CYS A 377 -13.37 -26.17 -5.11
N LYS A 378 -13.82 -25.31 -4.18
CA LYS A 378 -14.53 -25.74 -2.96
C LYS A 378 -15.83 -26.49 -3.27
N ASP A 379 -16.52 -26.09 -4.32
CA ASP A 379 -17.77 -26.72 -4.79
C ASP A 379 -17.53 -28.02 -5.57
N GLN A 380 -16.27 -28.44 -5.73
CA GLN A 380 -15.87 -29.65 -6.44
C GLN A 380 -16.46 -29.75 -7.87
N CYS A 381 -16.61 -28.60 -8.55
CA CYS A 381 -17.07 -28.52 -9.95
C CYS A 381 -16.25 -29.40 -10.91
N ASP A 382 -15.01 -29.68 -10.54
CA ASP A 382 -14.09 -30.61 -11.18
C ASP A 382 -13.64 -31.65 -10.13
N LYS A 383 -14.53 -32.61 -9.81
CA LYS A 383 -14.29 -33.65 -8.79
C LYS A 383 -12.89 -34.26 -8.97
N ASN A 384 -12.07 -34.16 -7.93
CA ASN A 384 -10.71 -34.71 -7.83
C ASN A 384 -9.63 -34.11 -8.74
N THR A 385 -9.84 -32.92 -9.34
CA THR A 385 -8.81 -32.30 -10.19
C THR A 385 -8.10 -31.16 -9.47
N ASN A 386 -6.86 -31.41 -9.10
CA ASN A 386 -5.91 -30.36 -8.75
C ASN A 386 -5.68 -29.44 -9.96
N ILE A 387 -5.93 -28.15 -9.76
CA ILE A 387 -5.67 -27.09 -10.74
C ILE A 387 -4.25 -26.60 -10.50
N TYR A 388 -3.39 -26.79 -11.49
CA TYR A 388 -2.00 -26.38 -11.45
C TYR A 388 -1.86 -25.04 -12.14
N ILE A 389 -1.59 -24.00 -11.35
CA ILE A 389 -1.27 -22.66 -11.85
C ILE A 389 0.19 -22.39 -11.55
N SER A 390 0.96 -22.21 -12.63
CA SER A 390 2.39 -21.99 -12.57
C SER A 390 2.84 -20.97 -13.62
N HIS A 391 4.14 -20.86 -13.85
CA HIS A 391 4.74 -19.90 -14.77
C HIS A 391 5.72 -20.59 -15.68
N CYS A 392 5.71 -20.16 -16.94
CA CYS A 392 6.77 -20.48 -17.84
C CYS A 392 8.08 -19.85 -17.33
N TRP A 393 9.10 -20.67 -17.12
CA TRP A 393 10.43 -20.21 -16.72
C TRP A 393 11.07 -19.29 -17.78
N CYS A 394 10.73 -19.49 -19.05
CA CYS A 394 11.25 -18.70 -20.15
C CYS A 394 10.46 -17.39 -20.34
N CYS A 395 9.19 -17.46 -20.75
CA CYS A 395 8.42 -16.27 -21.11
C CYS A 395 7.69 -15.59 -19.94
N ASN A 396 7.74 -16.17 -18.72
CA ASN A 396 7.02 -15.71 -17.52
C ASN A 396 5.48 -15.63 -17.67
N LYS A 397 4.88 -16.16 -18.76
CA LYS A 397 3.43 -16.26 -18.87
C LYS A 397 2.90 -17.32 -17.90
N THR A 398 1.65 -17.14 -17.46
CA THR A 398 0.97 -18.12 -16.62
C THR A 398 0.75 -19.41 -17.41
N ILE A 399 0.99 -20.53 -16.75
CA ILE A 399 0.62 -21.86 -17.22
C ILE A 399 -0.52 -22.31 -16.31
N ASP A 400 -1.65 -22.65 -16.90
CA ASP A 400 -2.86 -23.08 -16.21
C ASP A 400 -3.31 -24.39 -16.85
N ASN A 401 -3.25 -25.49 -16.10
CA ASN A 401 -3.54 -26.82 -16.65
C ASN A 401 -4.96 -27.02 -17.19
N ARG A 402 -5.89 -26.08 -16.93
CA ARG A 402 -7.22 -26.08 -17.55
C ARG A 402 -7.15 -25.75 -19.03
N VAL A 403 -6.14 -24.97 -19.45
CA VAL A 403 -5.92 -24.49 -20.82
C VAL A 403 -4.64 -25.08 -21.42
N ASP A 404 -3.54 -25.07 -20.68
CA ASP A 404 -2.25 -25.67 -21.01
C ASP A 404 -2.28 -27.18 -20.68
N LYS A 405 -2.96 -27.98 -21.52
CA LYS A 405 -3.22 -29.41 -21.23
C LYS A 405 -2.08 -30.36 -21.57
N VAL A 406 -1.24 -29.99 -22.54
CA VAL A 406 -0.17 -30.85 -23.07
C VAL A 406 0.95 -30.96 -22.06
N LYS A 407 1.34 -32.19 -21.71
CA LYS A 407 2.48 -32.49 -20.85
C LYS A 407 3.60 -33.19 -21.62
N VAL A 408 4.83 -32.81 -21.32
CA VAL A 408 6.04 -33.54 -21.72
C VAL A 408 6.93 -33.69 -20.50
N ASN A 409 7.42 -34.90 -20.23
CA ASN A 409 8.24 -35.21 -19.04
C ASN A 409 7.59 -34.75 -17.71
N ASN A 410 6.27 -34.87 -17.58
CA ASN A 410 5.48 -34.38 -16.43
C ASN A 410 5.37 -32.85 -16.27
N TYR A 411 5.87 -32.06 -17.22
CA TYR A 411 5.71 -30.60 -17.23
C TYR A 411 4.67 -30.17 -18.26
N TYR A 412 3.75 -29.29 -17.87
CA TYR A 412 2.85 -28.64 -18.82
C TYR A 412 3.64 -27.71 -19.75
N LEU A 413 3.38 -27.81 -21.04
CA LEU A 413 3.98 -26.91 -22.03
C LEU A 413 3.27 -25.55 -21.99
N CYS A 414 4.05 -24.47 -21.97
CA CYS A 414 3.48 -23.13 -22.05
C CYS A 414 2.92 -22.88 -23.45
N ARG A 415 1.62 -22.59 -23.57
CA ARG A 415 0.99 -22.22 -24.85
C ARG A 415 1.58 -20.97 -25.51
N ASN A 416 2.25 -20.08 -24.77
CA ASN A 416 2.83 -18.87 -25.35
C ASN A 416 4.16 -19.11 -26.07
N CYS A 417 5.02 -19.99 -25.54
CA CYS A 417 6.39 -20.17 -26.05
C CYS A 417 6.84 -21.63 -26.16
N GLY A 418 5.98 -22.60 -25.90
CA GLY A 418 6.29 -24.03 -25.99
C GLY A 418 7.20 -24.59 -24.89
N SER A 419 7.73 -23.77 -23.97
CA SER A 419 8.65 -24.26 -22.95
C SER A 419 7.95 -25.15 -21.92
N GLY A 420 8.60 -26.26 -21.56
CA GLY A 420 8.22 -27.15 -20.46
C GLY A 420 9.30 -27.15 -19.37
N GLU A 421 9.97 -28.30 -19.20
CA GLU A 421 11.10 -28.46 -18.28
C GLU A 421 12.25 -27.45 -18.54
N ARG A 422 12.89 -26.96 -17.49
CA ARG A 422 14.01 -26.00 -17.61
C ARG A 422 15.25 -26.72 -18.17
N GLY A 423 15.90 -26.14 -19.17
CA GLY A 423 17.07 -26.72 -19.84
C GLY A 423 16.73 -27.74 -20.94
N ASN A 424 15.49 -28.22 -20.99
CA ASN A 424 14.98 -29.12 -22.02
C ASN A 424 13.90 -28.40 -22.83
N TYR A 425 14.30 -27.41 -23.63
CA TYR A 425 13.37 -26.69 -24.50
C TYR A 425 12.91 -27.60 -25.65
N ARG A 426 11.72 -28.21 -25.49
CA ARG A 426 11.11 -29.15 -26.44
C ARG A 426 10.39 -28.38 -27.55
N ARG A 427 11.15 -27.97 -28.56
CA ARG A 427 10.64 -27.19 -29.71
C ARG A 427 9.64 -27.94 -30.57
N ASP A 428 9.67 -29.26 -30.50
CA ASP A 428 9.01 -30.11 -31.50
C ASP A 428 7.53 -30.40 -31.17
N TYR A 429 7.14 -30.26 -29.90
CA TYR A 429 5.78 -30.53 -29.43
C TYR A 429 4.92 -29.27 -29.46
N CYS A 430 3.73 -29.38 -30.07
CA CYS A 430 2.75 -28.31 -30.05
C CYS A 430 2.11 -28.21 -28.66
N PRO A 431 2.14 -27.05 -27.99
CA PRO A 431 1.50 -26.90 -26.68
C PRO A 431 -0.03 -26.85 -26.73
N ASP A 432 -0.63 -26.75 -27.92
CA ASP A 432 -2.08 -26.78 -28.11
C ASP A 432 -2.60 -28.21 -28.34
N CYS A 433 -2.12 -28.89 -29.39
CA CYS A 433 -2.63 -30.21 -29.78
C CYS A 433 -1.75 -31.40 -29.33
N GLY A 434 -0.52 -31.17 -28.88
CA GLY A 434 0.41 -32.22 -28.42
C GLY A 434 1.16 -32.97 -29.51
N SER A 435 0.92 -32.67 -30.80
CA SER A 435 1.65 -33.31 -31.90
C SER A 435 3.13 -32.92 -31.94
N TYR A 436 3.99 -33.83 -32.38
CA TYR A 436 5.39 -33.59 -32.71
C TYR A 436 5.54 -32.96 -34.11
N ALA A 437 4.95 -31.79 -34.33
CA ALA A 437 4.82 -31.17 -35.66
C ALA A 437 5.10 -29.66 -35.66
N MET A 438 5.84 -29.18 -34.65
CA MET A 438 6.27 -27.79 -34.59
C MET A 438 7.52 -27.59 -35.46
N HIS A 439 7.50 -26.56 -36.30
CA HIS A 439 8.61 -26.16 -37.15
C HIS A 439 8.80 -24.64 -37.07
N PHE A 440 9.98 -24.15 -37.44
CA PHE A 440 10.19 -22.71 -37.55
C PHE A 440 9.31 -22.14 -38.65
N ASN A 441 8.63 -21.03 -38.33
CA ASN A 441 7.81 -20.37 -39.34
C ASN A 441 8.71 -19.52 -40.24
N GLU A 442 8.81 -19.89 -41.52
CA GLU A 442 9.64 -19.23 -42.53
C GLU A 442 9.24 -17.77 -42.77
N ASP A 443 7.99 -17.40 -42.49
CA ASP A 443 7.48 -16.02 -42.61
C ASP A 443 8.12 -15.06 -41.60
N TYR A 444 8.86 -15.57 -40.60
CA TYR A 444 9.45 -14.77 -39.53
C TYR A 444 10.98 -14.90 -39.51
N PRO A 445 11.72 -13.83 -39.82
CA PRO A 445 13.17 -13.86 -39.78
C PRO A 445 13.65 -14.18 -38.36
N LYS A 446 14.73 -14.97 -38.27
CA LYS A 446 15.46 -15.37 -37.03
C LYS A 446 14.84 -16.47 -36.17
N GLY A 447 13.84 -17.21 -36.65
CA GLY A 447 13.31 -18.36 -35.89
C GLY A 447 12.62 -17.98 -34.58
N GLU A 448 12.12 -16.74 -34.48
CA GLU A 448 11.43 -16.22 -33.29
C GLU A 448 10.02 -16.81 -33.12
N LYS A 449 9.48 -17.45 -34.17
CA LYS A 449 8.17 -18.10 -34.13
C LYS A 449 8.25 -19.52 -34.65
N MET A 450 7.45 -20.39 -34.04
CA MET A 450 7.22 -21.73 -34.52
C MET A 450 5.74 -21.95 -34.76
N LYS A 451 5.42 -22.73 -35.78
CA LYS A 451 4.06 -23.08 -36.17
C LYS A 451 3.88 -24.59 -36.12
N CYS A 452 2.71 -25.05 -35.71
CA CYS A 452 2.35 -26.46 -35.77
C CYS A 452 1.73 -26.80 -37.12
N ASN A 453 2.25 -27.79 -37.84
CA ASN A 453 1.63 -28.26 -39.09
C ASN A 453 0.30 -29.00 -38.89
N ALA A 454 0.03 -29.50 -37.67
CA ALA A 454 -1.17 -30.27 -37.39
C ALA A 454 -2.39 -29.40 -37.04
N CYS A 455 -2.18 -28.23 -36.44
CA CYS A 455 -3.26 -27.36 -35.96
C CYS A 455 -3.04 -25.87 -36.24
N GLU A 456 -2.01 -25.52 -37.00
CA GLU A 456 -1.66 -24.14 -37.38
C GLU A 456 -1.31 -23.21 -36.19
N TYR A 457 -1.24 -23.74 -34.96
CA TYR A 457 -0.96 -22.96 -33.76
C TYR A 457 0.45 -22.36 -33.79
N ILE A 458 0.57 -21.07 -33.48
CA ILE A 458 1.84 -20.33 -33.53
C ILE A 458 2.27 -19.92 -32.11
N ILE A 459 3.52 -20.19 -31.78
CA ILE A 459 4.17 -19.72 -30.55
C ILE A 459 5.27 -18.71 -30.86
N LYS A 460 5.58 -17.85 -29.88
CA LYS A 460 6.75 -16.96 -29.94
C LYS A 460 7.83 -17.48 -28.99
N ILE A 461 9.07 -17.55 -29.45
CA ILE A 461 10.23 -17.97 -28.67
C ILE A 461 10.96 -16.71 -28.17
N PRO A 462 10.92 -16.38 -26.87
CA PRO A 462 11.77 -15.34 -26.31
C PRO A 462 13.24 -15.74 -26.38
N ASN A 463 14.13 -14.77 -26.55
CA ASN A 463 15.59 -15.00 -26.53
C ASN A 463 16.06 -15.76 -25.28
N ARG A 464 15.43 -15.50 -24.12
CA ARG A 464 15.70 -16.20 -22.86
C ARG A 464 15.46 -17.72 -22.91
N CYS A 465 14.71 -18.24 -23.87
CA CYS A 465 14.54 -19.69 -24.07
C CYS A 465 15.75 -20.34 -24.75
N LEU A 466 16.58 -19.53 -25.41
CA LEU A 466 17.70 -19.97 -26.24
C LEU A 466 19.04 -19.93 -25.48
N GLU A 467 19.07 -19.24 -24.33
CA GLU A 467 20.14 -19.24 -23.33
C GLU A 467 20.01 -20.43 -22.37
#